data_AF-A0AAE4GDR5-F1
#
_entry.id   AF-A0AAE4GDR5-F1
#
_cell.length_a   1.000
_cell.length_b   1.000
_cell.length_c   1.000
_cell.angle_alpha   90.00
_cell.angle_beta   90.00
_cell.angle_gamma   90.00
#
_symmetry.space_group_name_H-M   'P 1'
#
loop_
_entity.id
_entity.type
_entity.pdbx_description
1 polymer ?
#
loop_
_entity_poly.entity_id
_entity_poly.type
_entity_poly.pdbx_seq_one_letter_code
_entity_poly.pdbx_strand_id
1 'polypeptide(L)'
;MICFLAHASPWKKSALRCLPLVLLFVCLAALPGPPSPPEEVLASCLAVDHFPLSRVSIDPVAGRVEVMESGPASPYRLYLPDGDNRQWRIGYASGKPPGRDYLFVNSHRGYLDRAIGLSPERAPRLSRPQKASFAVLGFLGERYLCLMEVHGHGPRSGQRSVYVARIPTRMGAEMSLYYKLAASPALPQLPAASSGASPSSSSPLQPALPR
;
A
#
# COMPACT_ATOMS: atom_id res chain seq x y z
N MET A 1 -63.63 -46.26 24.34
CA MET A 1 -63.06 -45.14 25.13
C MET A 1 -61.57 -45.39 25.28
N ILE A 2 -60.72 -44.51 24.75
CA ILE A 2 -59.41 -44.10 25.29
C ILE A 2 -59.01 -42.85 24.48
N CYS A 3 -58.80 -41.74 25.18
CA CYS A 3 -58.41 -40.44 24.65
C CYS A 3 -56.93 -40.42 24.27
N PHE A 4 -56.59 -39.96 23.06
CA PHE A 4 -55.24 -39.56 22.71
C PHE A 4 -55.00 -38.10 23.14
N LEU A 5 -54.25 -37.92 24.22
CA LEU A 5 -53.69 -36.62 24.61
C LEU A 5 -52.53 -36.27 23.67
N ALA A 6 -52.75 -35.29 22.80
CA ALA A 6 -51.69 -34.67 21.99
C ALA A 6 -50.77 -33.83 22.89
N HIS A 7 -49.59 -34.35 23.22
CA HIS A 7 -48.50 -33.57 23.80
C HIS A 7 -47.77 -32.79 22.68
N ALA A 8 -48.17 -31.54 22.47
CA ALA A 8 -47.43 -30.62 21.61
C ALA A 8 -46.13 -30.18 22.29
N SER A 9 -45.00 -30.66 21.78
CA SER A 9 -43.65 -30.36 22.27
C SER A 9 -43.33 -28.85 22.23
N PRO A 10 -42.85 -28.25 23.34
CA PRO A 10 -42.57 -26.81 23.46
C PRO A 10 -41.34 -26.32 22.65
N TRP A 11 -40.56 -27.21 22.03
CA TRP A 11 -39.33 -26.85 21.31
C TRP A 11 -39.54 -26.01 20.04
N LYS A 12 -40.67 -26.18 19.34
CA LYS A 12 -40.93 -25.45 18.08
C LYS A 12 -41.07 -23.93 18.26
N LYS A 13 -41.46 -23.46 19.45
CA LYS A 13 -41.63 -22.02 19.74
C LYS A 13 -40.31 -21.30 19.98
N SER A 14 -39.25 -22.01 20.40
CA SER A 14 -37.93 -21.42 20.67
C SER A 14 -37.13 -21.23 19.38
N ALA A 15 -37.17 -22.20 18.47
CA ALA A 15 -36.48 -22.13 17.17
C ALA A 15 -36.98 -20.96 16.29
N LEU A 16 -38.28 -20.67 16.32
CA LEU A 16 -38.86 -19.55 15.56
C LEU A 16 -38.45 -18.17 16.13
N ARG A 17 -38.18 -18.07 17.43
CA ARG A 17 -37.75 -16.82 18.10
C ARG A 17 -36.30 -16.48 17.82
N CYS A 18 -35.44 -17.47 17.58
CA CYS A 18 -34.04 -17.25 17.24
C CYS A 18 -33.83 -16.96 15.74
N LEU A 19 -34.78 -17.33 14.88
CA LEU A 19 -34.73 -17.10 13.44
C LEU A 19 -34.45 -15.63 13.03
N PRO A 20 -35.11 -14.60 13.60
CA PRO A 20 -34.79 -13.20 13.28
C PRO A 20 -33.39 -12.79 13.75
N LEU A 21 -32.90 -13.37 14.85
CA LEU A 21 -31.56 -13.07 15.40
C LEU A 21 -30.46 -13.72 14.56
N VAL A 22 -30.71 -14.94 14.06
CA VAL A 22 -29.84 -15.63 13.10
C VAL A 22 -29.83 -14.91 11.77
N LEU A 23 -30.99 -14.48 11.25
CA LEU A 23 -31.09 -13.67 10.03
C LEU A 23 -30.35 -12.34 10.18
N LEU A 24 -30.48 -11.66 11.32
CA LEU A 24 -29.72 -10.44 11.62
C LEU A 24 -28.21 -10.69 11.60
N PHE A 25 -27.75 -11.79 12.21
CA PHE A 25 -26.34 -12.17 12.21
C PHE A 25 -25.82 -12.49 10.81
N VAL A 26 -26.60 -13.20 10.01
CA VAL A 26 -26.25 -13.52 8.61
C VAL A 26 -26.21 -12.24 7.76
N CYS A 27 -27.16 -11.32 7.94
CA CYS A 27 -27.15 -10.02 7.26
C CYS A 27 -25.96 -9.14 7.67
N LEU A 28 -25.59 -9.15 8.95
CA LEU A 28 -24.42 -8.42 9.45
C LEU A 28 -23.11 -9.02 8.93
N ALA A 29 -23.03 -10.35 8.78
CA ALA A 29 -21.87 -11.04 8.21
C ALA A 29 -21.77 -10.90 6.68
N ALA A 30 -22.89 -10.61 6.00
CA ALA A 30 -22.95 -10.42 4.55
C ALA A 30 -22.72 -8.97 4.10
N LEU A 31 -22.57 -8.01 5.04
CA LEU A 31 -22.17 -6.65 4.70
C LEU A 31 -20.78 -6.70 4.05
N PRO A 32 -20.62 -6.23 2.80
CA PRO A 32 -19.31 -6.17 2.19
C PRO A 32 -18.42 -5.28 3.07
N GLY A 33 -17.26 -5.80 3.44
CA GLY A 33 -16.21 -5.00 4.08
C GLY A 33 -15.82 -3.80 3.20
N PRO A 34 -15.02 -2.86 3.72
CA PRO A 34 -14.55 -1.75 2.90
C PRO A 34 -13.93 -2.29 1.60
N PRO A 35 -14.29 -1.71 0.44
CA PRO A 35 -13.89 -2.26 -0.85
C PRO A 35 -12.37 -2.32 -0.93
N SER A 36 -11.85 -3.49 -1.27
CA SER A 36 -10.42 -3.68 -1.49
C SER A 36 -9.93 -2.73 -2.60
N PRO A 37 -8.67 -2.24 -2.53
CA PRO A 37 -8.10 -1.44 -3.59
C PRO A 37 -8.12 -2.21 -4.93
N PRO A 38 -8.32 -1.51 -6.07
CA PRO A 38 -8.22 -2.12 -7.39
C PRO A 38 -6.83 -2.74 -7.62
N GLU A 39 -6.75 -3.83 -8.38
CA GLU A 39 -5.49 -4.54 -8.61
C GLU A 39 -4.47 -3.66 -9.37
N GLU A 40 -4.93 -2.77 -10.26
CA GLU A 40 -4.07 -1.80 -10.95
C GLU A 40 -3.41 -0.83 -9.96
N VAL A 41 -4.13 -0.41 -8.91
CA VAL A 41 -3.60 0.44 -7.85
C VAL A 41 -2.59 -0.34 -7.02
N LEU A 42 -2.88 -1.59 -6.67
CA LEU A 42 -1.95 -2.45 -5.92
C LEU A 42 -0.65 -2.71 -6.70
N ALA A 43 -0.75 -3.05 -7.99
CA ALA A 43 0.40 -3.27 -8.86
C ALA A 43 1.25 -1.99 -9.01
N SER A 44 0.59 -0.84 -9.21
CA SER A 44 1.28 0.45 -9.27
C SER A 44 1.97 0.80 -7.95
N CYS A 45 1.30 0.59 -6.81
CA CYS A 45 1.87 0.83 -5.49
C CYS A 45 3.10 -0.07 -5.21
N LEU A 46 3.12 -1.32 -5.69
CA LEU A 46 4.27 -2.24 -5.57
C LEU A 46 5.48 -1.82 -6.42
N ALA A 47 5.25 -1.03 -7.46
CA ALA A 47 6.26 -0.56 -8.40
C ALA A 47 6.58 0.95 -8.25
N VAL A 48 6.19 1.59 -7.13
CA VAL A 48 6.36 3.05 -6.92
C VAL A 48 7.80 3.56 -7.12
N ASP A 49 8.80 2.75 -6.74
CA ASP A 49 10.22 3.06 -6.91
C ASP A 49 10.75 2.79 -8.33
N HIS A 50 10.00 2.05 -9.14
CA HIS A 50 10.29 1.70 -10.53
C HIS A 50 9.25 2.40 -11.42
N PHE A 51 9.36 3.72 -11.62
CA PHE A 51 8.58 4.38 -12.66
C PHE A 51 8.80 3.64 -14.01
N PRO A 52 7.73 3.16 -14.68
CA PRO A 52 6.96 4.07 -15.54
C PRO A 52 5.44 3.78 -15.68
N LEU A 53 4.68 4.88 -15.82
CA LEU A 53 3.48 5.09 -16.66
C LEU A 53 2.50 3.92 -16.91
N SER A 54 1.27 3.98 -16.38
CA SER A 54 0.05 3.50 -17.08
C SER A 54 -1.25 3.83 -16.33
N ARG A 55 -2.26 4.36 -17.06
CA ARG A 55 -3.70 4.65 -16.77
C ARG A 55 -4.15 5.26 -15.44
N VAL A 56 -3.32 5.21 -14.40
CA VAL A 56 -3.50 5.81 -13.08
C VAL A 56 -2.77 7.15 -13.12
N SER A 57 -3.47 8.25 -12.85
CA SER A 57 -2.83 9.55 -12.72
C SER A 57 -2.05 9.54 -11.42
N ILE A 58 -0.73 9.53 -11.51
CA ILE A 58 0.14 9.62 -10.34
C ILE A 58 0.33 11.11 -10.08
N ASP A 59 -0.23 11.64 -9.00
CA ASP A 59 0.19 12.94 -8.47
C ASP A 59 1.47 12.65 -7.66
N PRO A 60 2.67 12.96 -8.19
CA PRO A 60 3.91 12.50 -7.57
C PRO A 60 4.11 13.19 -6.21
N VAL A 61 4.02 12.41 -5.14
CA VAL A 61 4.77 12.63 -3.90
C VAL A 61 5.82 11.53 -3.81
N ALA A 62 6.58 11.36 -4.89
CA ALA A 62 7.66 10.40 -4.94
C ALA A 62 8.89 11.05 -4.32
N GLY A 63 9.21 10.64 -3.10
CA GLY A 63 10.41 11.07 -2.37
C GLY A 63 10.97 9.91 -1.56
N ARG A 64 12.30 9.83 -1.43
CA ARG A 64 12.95 9.00 -0.41
C ARG A 64 12.69 9.63 0.97
N VAL A 65 13.02 9.02 2.10
CA VAL A 65 12.48 9.51 3.37
C VAL A 65 13.36 10.56 4.05
N GLU A 66 12.81 11.74 4.27
CA GLU A 66 13.30 12.78 5.18
C GLU A 66 12.70 12.53 6.57
N VAL A 67 13.58 12.37 7.57
CA VAL A 67 13.19 12.21 8.97
C VAL A 67 12.97 13.61 9.55
N MET A 68 11.72 14.02 9.72
CA MET A 68 11.42 15.31 10.34
C MET A 68 10.81 15.14 11.73
N GLU A 69 11.40 15.88 12.67
CA GLU A 69 11.01 16.11 14.07
C GLU A 69 10.84 14.88 14.98
N SER A 70 11.92 14.61 15.72
CA SER A 70 11.86 14.29 17.14
C SER A 70 11.88 15.59 17.96
N GLY A 71 10.79 16.34 17.97
CA GLY A 71 10.59 17.44 18.92
C GLY A 71 10.20 16.87 20.30
N PRO A 72 10.60 17.51 21.43
CA PRO A 72 10.32 17.01 22.78
C PRO A 72 8.83 16.82 23.12
N ALA A 73 7.92 17.34 22.28
CA ALA A 73 6.47 17.28 22.47
C ALA A 73 5.75 16.16 21.69
N SER A 74 6.41 15.46 20.74
CA SER A 74 5.76 14.41 19.93
C SER A 74 6.16 13.01 20.42
N PRO A 75 5.22 12.12 20.78
CA PRO A 75 5.53 10.72 21.10
C PRO A 75 5.88 9.88 19.86
N TYR A 76 5.87 10.50 18.67
CA TYR A 76 6.09 9.86 17.38
C TYR A 76 7.35 10.38 16.70
N ARG A 77 8.11 9.45 16.10
CA ARG A 77 9.10 9.74 15.07
C ARG A 77 8.40 9.74 13.72
N LEU A 78 8.47 10.85 12.99
CA LEU A 78 7.85 10.97 11.68
C LEU A 78 8.86 10.71 10.56
N TYR A 79 8.38 10.05 9.52
CA TYR A 79 9.09 9.70 8.31
C TYR A 79 8.27 10.25 7.14
N LEU A 80 8.81 11.25 6.45
CA LEU A 80 8.14 11.97 5.36
C LEU A 80 8.88 11.70 4.06
N PRO A 81 8.23 11.67 2.89
CA PRO A 81 8.95 11.66 1.62
C PRO A 81 9.68 12.99 1.36
N ASP A 82 10.81 12.90 0.67
CA ASP A 82 11.70 13.95 0.19
C ASP A 82 10.95 14.70 -0.90
N GLY A 83 10.54 15.92 -0.61
CA GLY A 83 9.74 16.74 -1.51
C GLY A 83 8.49 17.27 -0.82
N ASP A 84 8.38 18.59 -0.78
CA ASP A 84 7.20 19.28 -0.27
C ASP A 84 6.05 19.13 -1.29
N ASN A 85 5.12 18.19 -1.06
CA ASN A 85 3.81 18.28 -1.68
C ASN A 85 2.87 19.10 -0.80
N ARG A 86 2.74 20.39 -1.14
CA ARG A 86 1.85 21.35 -0.48
C ARG A 86 0.38 20.92 -0.45
N GLN A 87 -0.05 20.04 -1.34
CA GLN A 87 -1.41 19.51 -1.41
C GLN A 87 -1.62 18.29 -0.51
N TRP A 88 -0.59 17.46 -0.33
CA TRP A 88 -0.68 16.18 0.38
C TRP A 88 0.49 15.99 1.34
N ARG A 89 0.25 16.24 2.63
CA ARG A 89 1.21 15.92 3.68
C ARG A 89 1.07 14.45 4.04
N ILE A 90 1.89 13.60 3.43
CA ILE A 90 1.88 12.15 3.68
C ILE A 90 3.08 11.72 4.50
N GLY A 91 2.93 10.62 5.25
CA GLY A 91 4.06 10.06 5.98
C GLY A 91 3.71 8.85 6.82
N TYR A 92 4.74 8.36 7.49
CA TYR A 92 4.67 7.28 8.46
C TYR A 92 5.07 7.82 9.84
N ALA A 93 4.27 7.51 10.85
CA ALA A 93 4.54 7.85 12.23
C ALA A 93 4.83 6.58 13.01
N SER A 94 6.04 6.48 13.58
CA SER A 94 6.39 5.40 14.49
C SER A 94 6.36 5.87 15.94
N GLY A 95 5.52 5.24 16.74
CA GLY A 95 5.31 5.62 18.14
C GLY A 95 6.24 4.87 19.08
N LYS A 96 6.71 5.53 20.14
CA LYS A 96 7.14 4.77 21.33
C LYS A 96 5.89 4.16 21.99
N PRO A 97 5.93 2.91 22.49
CA PRO A 97 4.81 2.34 23.22
C PRO A 97 4.31 3.29 24.33
N PRO A 98 2.99 3.46 24.51
CA PRO A 98 1.89 2.71 23.89
C PRO A 98 1.47 3.19 22.48
N GLY A 99 2.18 4.16 21.88
CA GLY A 99 1.90 4.67 20.55
C GLY A 99 1.90 3.58 19.48
N ARG A 100 0.83 3.54 18.69
CA ARG A 100 0.68 2.63 17.53
C ARG A 100 1.28 3.27 16.28
N ASP A 101 1.94 2.47 15.47
CA ASP A 101 2.49 2.91 14.18
C ASP A 101 1.34 3.16 13.18
N TYR A 102 1.37 4.29 12.46
CA TYR A 102 0.33 4.65 11.49
C TYR A 102 0.88 5.36 10.25
N LEU A 103 0.16 5.21 9.14
CA LEU A 103 0.30 6.08 7.97
C LEU A 103 -0.65 7.26 8.09
N PHE A 104 -0.25 8.41 7.59
CA PHE A 104 -1.12 9.58 7.53
C PHE A 104 -1.08 10.25 6.16
N VAL A 105 -2.21 10.87 5.85
CA VAL A 105 -2.38 11.85 4.77
C VAL A 105 -3.13 13.01 5.38
N ASN A 106 -2.50 14.18 5.48
CA ASN A 106 -3.06 15.34 6.16
C ASN A 106 -3.55 14.94 7.58
N SER A 107 -4.85 15.09 7.85
CA SER A 107 -5.48 14.70 9.12
C SER A 107 -5.83 13.21 9.23
N HIS A 108 -5.85 12.49 8.11
CA HIS A 108 -6.28 11.09 8.06
C HIS A 108 -5.19 10.17 8.60
N ARG A 109 -5.60 9.12 9.31
CA ARG A 109 -4.68 8.13 9.90
C ARG A 109 -5.15 6.73 9.57
N GLY A 110 -4.23 5.84 9.22
CA GLY A 110 -4.46 4.41 9.08
C GLY A 110 -3.42 3.65 9.90
N TYR A 111 -3.87 2.83 10.86
CA TYR A 111 -2.96 2.14 11.78
C TYR A 111 -2.50 0.79 11.23
N LEU A 112 -1.19 0.52 11.28
CA LEU A 112 -0.60 -0.69 10.68
C LEU A 112 -1.08 -1.97 11.39
N ASP A 113 -1.37 -1.90 12.69
CA ASP A 113 -1.90 -3.04 13.46
C ASP A 113 -3.33 -3.43 13.08
N ARG A 114 -4.03 -2.57 12.32
CA ARG A 114 -5.39 -2.80 11.79
C ARG A 114 -5.39 -3.07 10.29
N ALA A 115 -4.23 -3.23 9.66
CA ALA A 115 -4.14 -3.47 8.23
C ALA A 115 -4.77 -4.81 7.84
N ILE A 116 -5.59 -4.78 6.79
CA ILE A 116 -6.26 -5.95 6.20
C ILE A 116 -5.26 -6.64 5.27
N GLY A 117 -4.88 -7.88 5.60
CA GLY A 117 -3.98 -8.67 4.75
C GLY A 117 -4.66 -9.12 3.46
N LEU A 118 -4.05 -8.80 2.32
CA LEU A 118 -4.37 -9.32 0.98
C LEU A 118 -3.46 -10.49 0.59
N SER A 119 -2.42 -10.76 1.38
CA SER A 119 -1.50 -11.89 1.28
C SER A 119 -1.63 -12.77 2.54
N PRO A 120 -1.29 -14.07 2.50
CA PRO A 120 -1.38 -14.96 3.65
C PRO A 120 -0.46 -14.54 4.82
N GLU A 121 0.58 -13.76 4.54
CA GLU A 121 1.48 -13.24 5.56
C GLU A 121 0.87 -12.08 6.35
N ARG A 122 1.13 -12.06 7.67
CA ARG A 122 0.71 -10.98 8.55
C ARG A 122 1.44 -9.69 8.21
N ALA A 123 0.71 -8.57 8.18
CA ALA A 123 1.26 -7.22 8.04
C ALA A 123 2.33 -6.94 9.13
N PRO A 124 3.61 -6.80 8.77
CA PRO A 124 4.68 -6.52 9.72
C PRO A 124 4.86 -5.01 9.93
N ARG A 125 5.47 -4.61 11.05
CA ARG A 125 6.01 -3.24 11.14
C ARG A 125 7.00 -3.00 10.00
N LEU A 126 7.10 -1.76 9.54
CA LEU A 126 8.10 -1.39 8.53
C LEU A 126 9.50 -1.64 9.08
N SER A 127 10.29 -2.43 8.35
CA SER A 127 11.61 -2.88 8.82
C SER A 127 12.66 -1.78 8.65
N ARG A 128 12.55 -1.01 7.56
CA ARG A 128 13.42 0.09 7.16
C ARG A 128 12.57 1.26 6.69
N PRO A 129 11.87 1.96 7.59
CA PRO A 129 11.01 3.09 7.23
C PRO A 129 11.73 4.17 6.41
N GLN A 130 13.03 4.39 6.64
CA GLN A 130 13.86 5.35 5.90
C GLN A 130 14.09 4.99 4.42
N LYS A 131 13.86 3.72 4.05
CA LYS A 131 14.00 3.22 2.68
C LYS A 131 12.65 2.94 2.01
N ALA A 132 11.56 3.34 2.65
CA ALA A 132 10.23 3.21 2.08
C ALA A 132 10.00 4.28 1.00
N SER A 133 9.21 3.94 0.00
CA SER A 133 8.75 4.88 -1.03
C SER A 133 7.29 5.20 -0.80
N PHE A 134 6.95 6.49 -0.89
CA PHE A 134 5.59 6.98 -0.74
C PHE A 134 5.04 7.42 -2.09
N ALA A 135 3.73 7.31 -2.27
CA ALA A 135 3.03 7.88 -3.42
C ALA A 135 1.55 8.14 -3.11
N VAL A 136 0.95 9.07 -3.86
CA VAL A 136 -0.50 9.23 -3.95
C VAL A 136 -0.91 8.90 -5.40
N LEU A 137 -1.84 7.95 -5.55
CA LEU A 137 -2.34 7.50 -6.84
C LEU A 137 -3.79 7.94 -7.02
N GLY A 138 -4.11 8.49 -8.20
CA GLY A 138 -5.47 8.79 -8.64
C GLY A 138 -5.99 7.72 -9.60
N PHE A 139 -7.09 7.06 -9.24
CA PHE A 139 -7.71 6.03 -10.08
C PHE A 139 -9.23 6.19 -10.07
N LEU A 140 -9.82 6.41 -11.26
CA LEU A 140 -11.27 6.58 -11.47
C LEU A 140 -11.93 7.61 -10.52
N GLY A 141 -11.25 8.74 -10.28
CA GLY A 141 -11.75 9.80 -9.39
C GLY A 141 -11.48 9.57 -7.91
N GLU A 142 -10.99 8.40 -7.52
CA GLU A 142 -10.57 8.08 -6.16
C GLU A 142 -9.07 8.29 -5.99
N ARG A 143 -8.66 8.59 -4.75
CA ARG A 143 -7.25 8.77 -4.39
C ARG A 143 -6.80 7.70 -3.41
N TYR A 144 -5.58 7.24 -3.58
CA TYR A 144 -4.99 6.16 -2.79
C TYR A 144 -3.62 6.57 -2.28
N LEU A 145 -3.36 6.31 -1.01
CA LEU A 145 -2.03 6.37 -0.41
C LEU A 145 -1.34 5.04 -0.63
N CYS A 146 -0.09 5.08 -1.11
CA CYS A 146 0.80 3.94 -1.14
C CYS A 146 2.02 4.20 -0.23
N LEU A 147 2.41 3.18 0.52
CA LEU A 147 3.73 3.06 1.10
C LEU A 147 4.31 1.70 0.72
N MET A 148 5.46 1.70 0.06
CA MET A 148 6.15 0.49 -0.39
C MET A 148 7.50 0.36 0.32
N GLU A 149 7.81 -0.84 0.79
CA GLU A 149 9.11 -1.21 1.34
C GLU A 149 9.68 -2.41 0.58
N VAL A 150 10.96 -2.31 0.21
CA VAL A 150 11.73 -3.42 -0.34
C VAL A 150 12.41 -4.16 0.81
N HIS A 151 12.22 -5.48 0.87
CA HIS A 151 12.85 -6.42 1.79
C HIS A 151 14.00 -7.16 1.10
N GLY A 152 15.05 -7.53 1.86
CA GLY A 152 16.20 -8.26 1.32
C GLY A 152 17.37 -7.37 0.84
N HIS A 153 18.47 -8.04 0.48
CA HIS A 153 19.72 -7.43 -0.01
C HIS A 153 19.92 -7.83 -1.47
N GLY A 154 19.62 -6.91 -2.39
CA GLY A 154 19.92 -7.07 -3.82
C GLY A 154 18.69 -7.01 -4.74
N PRO A 155 18.89 -6.66 -6.03
CA PRO A 155 17.83 -6.42 -7.00
C PRO A 155 17.09 -7.69 -7.47
N ARG A 156 17.55 -8.90 -7.10
CA ARG A 156 17.03 -10.18 -7.61
C ARG A 156 16.50 -11.14 -6.54
N SER A 157 16.66 -10.81 -5.25
CA SER A 157 16.20 -11.60 -4.11
C SER A 157 15.21 -10.81 -3.24
N GLY A 158 14.82 -9.62 -3.68
CA GLY A 158 13.99 -8.72 -2.89
C GLY A 158 12.53 -9.12 -2.90
N GLN A 159 11.91 -9.18 -1.72
CA GLN A 159 10.45 -9.14 -1.60
C GLN A 159 10.02 -7.68 -1.50
N ARG A 160 8.81 -7.37 -1.93
CA ARG A 160 8.23 -6.03 -1.84
C ARG A 160 6.96 -6.12 -1.02
N SER A 161 6.86 -5.29 0.01
CA SER A 161 5.63 -5.14 0.76
C SER A 161 5.03 -3.77 0.50
N VAL A 162 3.71 -3.71 0.46
CA VAL A 162 2.98 -2.47 0.26
C VAL A 162 1.84 -2.33 1.24
N TYR A 163 1.66 -1.11 1.72
CA TYR A 163 0.48 -0.63 2.42
C TYR A 163 -0.28 0.32 1.49
N VAL A 164 -1.57 0.03 1.29
CA VAL A 164 -2.44 0.83 0.42
C VAL A 164 -3.68 1.23 1.19
N ALA A 165 -4.09 2.49 1.08
CA ALA A 165 -5.35 2.98 1.63
C ALA A 165 -6.05 3.88 0.62
N ARG A 166 -7.37 3.77 0.52
CA ARG A 166 -8.18 4.82 -0.11
C ARG A 166 -8.21 6.03 0.83
N ILE A 167 -7.95 7.21 0.29
CA ILE A 167 -7.98 8.47 1.04
C ILE A 167 -9.45 8.89 1.19
N PRO A 168 -10.00 8.97 2.42
CA PRO A 168 -11.37 9.37 2.63
C PRO A 168 -11.60 10.82 2.18
N THR A 169 -12.75 11.09 1.59
CA THR A 169 -13.17 12.45 1.23
C THR A 169 -13.60 13.26 2.45
N ARG A 170 -14.08 12.58 3.50
CA ARG A 170 -14.53 13.21 4.75
C ARG A 170 -13.36 13.53 5.66
N MET A 171 -13.14 14.82 5.94
CA MET A 171 -12.08 15.27 6.85
C MET A 171 -12.02 14.48 8.16
N GLY A 172 -10.81 14.07 8.55
CA GLY A 172 -10.54 13.37 9.80
C GLY A 172 -11.01 11.91 9.86
N ALA A 173 -11.61 11.36 8.80
CA ALA A 173 -11.98 9.95 8.77
C ALA A 173 -10.75 9.03 8.80
N GLU A 174 -10.86 7.89 9.49
CA GLU A 174 -9.83 6.85 9.56
C GLU A 174 -9.66 6.17 8.19
N MET A 175 -8.42 5.86 7.84
CA MET A 175 -8.07 5.11 6.63
C MET A 175 -7.99 3.63 6.94
N SER A 176 -8.67 2.80 6.16
CA SER A 176 -8.46 1.35 6.18
C SER A 176 -7.24 1.01 5.34
N LEU A 177 -6.22 0.46 5.99
CA LEU A 177 -5.01 -0.02 5.32
C LEU A 177 -5.19 -1.44 4.81
N TYR A 178 -4.66 -1.70 3.62
CA TYR A 178 -4.54 -3.01 3.03
C TYR A 178 -3.06 -3.32 2.85
N TYR A 179 -2.67 -4.55 3.18
CA TYR A 179 -1.29 -5.00 3.13
C TYR A 179 -1.14 -6.11 2.08
N LYS A 180 -0.15 -5.98 1.19
CA LYS A 180 0.19 -7.02 0.21
C LYS A 180 1.70 -7.22 0.18
N LEU A 181 2.11 -8.48 0.19
CA LEU A 181 3.48 -8.91 -0.06
C LEU A 181 3.57 -9.54 -1.45
N ALA A 182 4.59 -9.17 -2.21
CA ALA A 182 4.85 -9.71 -3.54
C ALA A 182 6.35 -9.97 -3.72
N ALA A 183 6.70 -10.96 -4.54
CA ALA A 183 8.06 -11.09 -5.03
C ALA A 183 8.40 -9.86 -5.90
N SER A 184 9.63 -9.33 -5.81
CA SER A 184 10.04 -8.29 -6.74
C SER A 184 9.95 -8.83 -8.17
N PRO A 185 9.28 -8.13 -9.09
CA PRO A 185 9.39 -8.50 -10.50
C PRO A 185 10.87 -8.42 -10.88
N ALA A 186 11.33 -9.42 -11.65
CA ALA A 186 12.63 -9.32 -12.30
C ALA A 186 12.58 -8.07 -13.18
N LEU A 187 13.52 -7.13 -12.97
CA LEU A 187 13.72 -6.02 -13.91
C LEU A 187 13.76 -6.60 -15.33
N PRO A 188 13.04 -6.02 -16.31
CA PRO A 188 13.25 -6.37 -17.71
C PRO A 188 14.73 -6.22 -17.98
N GLN A 189 15.42 -7.30 -18.35
CA GLN A 189 16.77 -7.18 -18.88
C GLN A 189 16.62 -6.35 -20.15
N LEU A 190 17.01 -5.06 -20.08
CA LEU A 190 17.35 -4.33 -21.29
C LEU A 190 18.32 -5.25 -22.05
N PRO A 191 18.02 -5.65 -23.30
CA PRO A 191 18.96 -6.44 -24.06
C PRO A 191 20.27 -5.66 -24.03
N ALA A 192 21.32 -6.31 -23.52
CA ALA A 192 22.66 -5.75 -23.57
C ALA A 192 22.86 -5.32 -25.01
N ALA A 193 22.97 -4.02 -25.24
CA ALA A 193 23.35 -3.50 -26.54
C ALA A 193 24.62 -4.25 -26.88
N SER A 194 24.51 -5.15 -27.86
CA SER A 194 25.64 -5.84 -28.44
C SER A 194 26.58 -4.71 -28.86
N SER A 195 27.68 -4.56 -28.11
CA SER A 195 28.83 -3.77 -28.49
C SER A 195 29.43 -4.45 -29.72
N GLY A 196 28.78 -4.21 -30.84
CA GLY A 196 29.15 -4.64 -32.17
C GLY A 196 29.80 -3.47 -32.89
N ALA A 197 31.07 -3.67 -33.23
CA ALA A 197 31.81 -3.01 -34.28
C ALA A 197 31.99 -1.48 -34.16
N SER A 198 33.16 -1.08 -33.65
CA SER A 198 33.82 0.12 -34.13
C SER A 198 34.07 -0.01 -35.64
N PRO A 199 33.60 0.92 -36.50
CA PRO A 199 34.27 1.18 -37.76
C PRO A 199 35.25 2.33 -37.53
N SER A 200 36.53 1.99 -37.52
CA SER A 200 37.62 2.96 -37.67
C SER A 200 37.51 3.60 -39.06
N SER A 201 36.86 4.76 -39.16
CA SER A 201 36.93 5.63 -40.32
C SER A 201 38.15 6.54 -40.19
N SER A 202 39.25 6.13 -40.80
CA SER A 202 40.40 7.01 -41.05
C SER A 202 40.05 7.96 -42.19
N SER A 203 39.91 9.26 -41.90
CA SER A 203 40.01 10.32 -42.91
C SER A 203 41.43 10.91 -42.90
N PRO A 204 42.01 11.24 -44.07
CA PRO A 204 43.33 11.84 -44.16
C PRO A 204 43.25 13.36 -43.96
N LEU A 205 44.06 13.89 -43.04
CA LEU A 205 44.37 15.32 -42.97
C LEU A 205 45.79 15.55 -43.48
N GLN A 206 45.90 16.21 -44.63
CA GLN A 206 46.97 17.18 -44.92
C GLN A 206 46.32 18.58 -44.85
N PRO A 207 47.05 19.73 -44.79
CA PRO A 207 48.50 19.95 -44.85
C PRO A 207 49.04 20.92 -43.76
N ALA A 208 50.37 21.02 -43.61
CA ALA A 208 51.10 22.30 -43.48
C ALA A 208 52.60 22.07 -43.25
N LEU A 209 53.41 22.58 -44.19
CA LEU A 209 54.86 22.79 -44.06
C LEU A 209 55.17 23.82 -42.96
N PRO A 210 56.36 23.73 -42.34
CA PRO A 210 57.26 24.88 -42.44
C PRO A 210 58.76 24.51 -42.51
N ARG A 211 59.42 24.94 -43.59
CA ARG A 211 60.63 25.80 -43.67
C ARG A 211 61.39 25.55 -44.97
#